data_AF-A0A3M7N831-F1
#
_entry.id   AF-A0A3M7N831-F1
#
_cell.length_a   1.000
_cell.length_b   1.000
_cell.length_c   1.000
_cell.angle_alpha   90.00
_cell.angle_beta   90.00
_cell.angle_gamma   90.00
#
_symmetry.space_group_name_H-M   'P 1'
#
loop_
_entity.id
_entity.type
_entity.pdbx_description
1 polymer ?
#
loop_
_entity_poly.entity_id
_entity_poly.type
_entity_poly.pdbx_seq_one_letter_code
_entity_poly.pdbx_strand_id
1 'polypeptide(L)'
;MAPPVKKRRRTDSAAVEEIVFSPTARQEYLTGFHKRKVQRTKAAQEVTKRKEREERIRQRKRIREERKQELEAHVRQVNAAIQPELEGDGGDDESEDGEEDTDEGGSAVEDGDGDGAAVVEPVDHEAEYVDEDKYTSVVVEEMDVSREGLRKTHDDAKEQSQGRPQDKPRQNGTGVASKPAPTHGKARDGALKAKKKRKKFRYENKAERKATREKERSKNRQQAKARRAK
;
A
#
# COMPACT_ATOMS: atom_id res chain seq x y z
N MET A 1 -7.74 27.65 17.82
CA MET A 1 -7.26 26.56 18.68
C MET A 1 -8.36 25.51 18.73
N ALA A 2 -8.19 24.36 18.07
CA ALA A 2 -9.25 23.36 17.98
C ALA A 2 -9.53 22.73 19.36
N PRO A 3 -10.81 22.51 19.73
CA PRO A 3 -11.15 22.00 21.06
C PRO A 3 -10.64 20.57 21.25
N PRO A 4 -10.28 20.18 22.48
CA PRO A 4 -9.76 18.84 22.76
C PRO A 4 -10.84 17.79 22.49
N VAL A 5 -10.50 16.82 21.64
CA VAL A 5 -11.38 15.70 21.29
C VAL A 5 -11.71 14.92 22.57
N LYS A 6 -12.95 15.05 23.05
CA LYS A 6 -13.43 14.28 24.21
C LYS A 6 -13.28 12.79 23.89
N LYS A 7 -12.60 12.04 24.76
CA LYS A 7 -12.49 10.59 24.65
C LYS A 7 -13.90 10.00 24.65
N ARG A 8 -14.43 9.66 23.47
CA ARG A 8 -15.69 8.93 23.34
C ARG A 8 -15.49 7.60 24.05
N ARG A 9 -16.09 7.42 25.25
CA ARG A 9 -16.30 6.07 25.80
C ARG A 9 -17.05 5.34 24.69
N ARG A 10 -16.52 4.19 24.24
CA ARG A 10 -17.24 3.32 23.31
C ARG A 10 -18.44 2.76 24.08
N THR A 11 -19.56 3.46 24.01
CA THR A 11 -20.85 3.06 24.60
C THR A 11 -21.72 2.28 23.61
N ASP A 12 -21.27 2.13 22.36
CA ASP A 12 -22.18 1.86 21.25
C ASP A 12 -21.95 0.49 20.57
N SER A 13 -21.13 -0.40 21.13
CA SER A 13 -21.31 -1.81 20.82
C SER A 13 -22.50 -2.25 21.64
N ALA A 14 -23.68 -2.32 21.00
CA ALA A 14 -24.95 -2.81 21.54
C ALA A 14 -24.73 -3.57 22.85
N ALA A 15 -25.09 -2.94 23.96
CA ALA A 15 -24.88 -3.52 25.28
C ALA A 15 -25.57 -4.88 25.28
N VAL A 16 -24.78 -5.95 25.15
CA VAL A 16 -25.32 -7.29 25.02
C VAL A 16 -26.02 -7.60 26.33
N GLU A 17 -27.35 -7.75 26.28
CA GLU A 17 -28.21 -7.88 27.46
C GLU A 17 -27.88 -9.15 28.26
N GLU A 18 -27.41 -10.20 27.58
CA GLU A 18 -27.01 -11.46 28.21
C GLU A 18 -25.68 -12.00 27.63
N ILE A 19 -24.73 -12.33 28.51
CA ILE A 19 -23.46 -12.96 28.13
C ILE A 19 -23.48 -14.42 28.57
N VAL A 20 -23.67 -15.33 27.62
CA VAL A 20 -23.59 -16.78 27.88
C VAL A 20 -22.12 -17.23 27.88
N PHE A 21 -21.68 -17.80 28.98
CA PHE A 21 -20.29 -18.23 29.16
C PHE A 21 -20.13 -19.74 28.95
N SER A 22 -19.70 -20.17 27.76
CA SER A 22 -19.42 -21.59 27.51
C SER A 22 -17.96 -21.92 27.83
N PRO A 23 -17.69 -23.00 28.60
CA PRO A 23 -16.33 -23.41 28.92
C PRO A 23 -15.56 -23.89 27.68
N THR A 24 -16.25 -24.46 26.68
CA THR A 24 -15.65 -24.90 25.41
C THR A 24 -15.16 -23.71 24.58
N ALA A 25 -15.98 -22.67 24.39
CA ALA A 25 -15.57 -21.45 23.70
C ALA A 25 -14.43 -20.74 24.43
N ARG A 26 -14.42 -20.79 25.77
CA ARG A 26 -13.28 -20.28 26.56
C ARG A 26 -12.00 -21.07 26.28
N GLN A 27 -12.06 -22.39 26.22
CA GLN A 27 -10.89 -23.23 25.93
C GLN A 27 -10.36 -22.98 24.51
N GLU A 28 -11.24 -22.86 23.53
CA GLU A 28 -10.87 -22.49 22.15
C GLU A 28 -10.29 -21.08 22.09
N TYR A 29 -10.83 -20.14 22.87
CA TYR A 29 -10.28 -18.81 22.99
C TYR A 29 -8.90 -18.83 23.69
N LEU A 30 -8.67 -19.66 24.69
CA LEU A 30 -7.35 -19.71 25.33
C LEU A 30 -6.29 -20.44 24.50
N THR A 31 -6.66 -21.45 23.70
CA THR A 31 -5.69 -22.24 22.93
C THR A 31 -5.54 -21.74 21.48
N GLY A 32 -6.59 -21.17 20.89
CA GLY A 32 -6.68 -20.79 19.48
C GLY A 32 -6.07 -19.43 19.09
N PHE A 33 -5.05 -18.94 19.79
CA PHE A 33 -4.48 -17.59 19.53
C PHE A 33 -4.04 -17.40 18.09
N HIS A 34 -3.37 -18.41 17.50
CA HIS A 34 -2.95 -18.35 16.10
C HIS A 34 -4.16 -18.28 15.16
N LYS A 35 -5.18 -19.12 15.38
CA LYS A 35 -6.43 -19.11 14.61
C LYS A 35 -7.09 -17.72 14.64
N ARG A 36 -7.22 -17.11 15.82
CA ARG A 36 -7.77 -15.74 15.94
C ARG A 36 -6.91 -14.67 15.30
N LYS A 37 -5.60 -14.80 15.35
CA LYS A 37 -4.69 -13.87 14.66
C LYS A 37 -4.92 -13.94 13.16
N VAL A 38 -4.98 -15.15 12.60
CA VAL A 38 -5.27 -15.39 11.18
C VAL A 38 -6.66 -14.89 10.80
N GLN A 39 -7.69 -15.16 11.62
CA GLN A 39 -9.04 -14.65 11.40
C GLN A 39 -9.09 -13.13 11.38
N ARG A 40 -8.42 -12.44 12.30
CA ARG A 40 -8.34 -10.96 12.28
C ARG A 40 -7.65 -10.44 11.03
N THR A 41 -6.57 -11.08 10.59
CA THR A 41 -5.91 -10.67 9.35
C THR A 41 -6.79 -10.91 8.12
N LYS A 42 -7.53 -12.03 8.07
CA LYS A 42 -8.47 -12.34 6.99
C LYS A 42 -9.64 -11.37 6.97
N ALA A 43 -10.28 -11.11 8.11
CA ALA A 43 -11.36 -10.14 8.22
C ALA A 43 -10.92 -8.73 7.80
N ALA A 44 -9.70 -8.31 8.16
CA ALA A 44 -9.15 -7.04 7.69
C ALA A 44 -8.97 -7.02 6.16
N GLN A 45 -8.47 -8.11 5.58
CA GLN A 45 -8.33 -8.26 4.12
C GLN A 45 -9.69 -8.29 3.40
N GLU A 46 -10.69 -8.95 3.96
CA GLU A 46 -12.04 -9.00 3.41
C GLU A 46 -12.70 -7.63 3.42
N VAL A 47 -12.57 -6.86 4.51
CA VAL A 47 -13.06 -5.49 4.57
C VAL A 47 -12.37 -4.60 3.54
N THR A 48 -11.06 -4.73 3.35
CA THR A 48 -10.35 -3.96 2.31
C THR A 48 -10.82 -4.34 0.91
N LYS A 49 -10.97 -5.64 0.62
CA LYS A 49 -11.47 -6.12 -0.68
C LYS A 49 -12.90 -5.66 -0.97
N ARG A 50 -13.77 -5.68 0.06
CA ARG A 50 -15.15 -5.20 -0.07
C ARG A 50 -15.18 -3.71 -0.42
N LYS A 51 -14.40 -2.90 0.29
CA LYS A 51 -14.28 -1.45 0.00
C LYS A 51 -13.74 -1.18 -1.39
N GLU A 52 -12.69 -1.89 -1.80
CA GLU A 52 -12.10 -1.76 -3.14
C GLU A 52 -13.12 -2.10 -4.24
N ARG A 53 -13.93 -3.17 -4.05
CA ARG A 53 -15.02 -3.51 -4.97
C ARG A 53 -16.08 -2.41 -5.04
N GLU A 54 -16.52 -1.90 -3.89
CA GLU A 54 -17.49 -0.81 -3.80
C GLU A 54 -16.97 0.48 -4.47
N GLU A 55 -15.70 0.82 -4.27
CA GLU A 55 -15.03 1.96 -4.91
C GLU A 55 -14.92 1.78 -6.42
N ARG A 56 -14.54 0.59 -6.89
CA ARG A 56 -14.47 0.28 -8.32
C ARG A 56 -15.84 0.39 -9.00
N ILE A 57 -16.90 -0.07 -8.34
CA ILE A 57 -18.27 0.07 -8.85
C ILE A 57 -18.66 1.54 -8.92
N ARG A 58 -18.37 2.32 -7.87
CA ARG A 58 -18.64 3.78 -7.86
C ARG A 58 -17.86 4.51 -8.94
N GLN A 59 -16.59 4.18 -9.15
CA GLN A 59 -15.78 4.76 -10.22
C GLN A 59 -16.36 4.45 -11.60
N ARG A 60 -16.77 3.20 -11.84
CA ARG A 60 -17.42 2.82 -13.11
C ARG A 60 -18.74 3.56 -13.33
N LYS A 61 -19.55 3.75 -12.29
CA LYS A 61 -20.78 4.55 -12.37
C LYS A 61 -20.47 6.00 -12.74
N ARG A 62 -19.51 6.64 -12.06
CA ARG A 62 -19.06 8.00 -12.38
C ARG A 62 -18.59 8.16 -13.82
N ILE A 63 -17.75 7.25 -14.32
CA ILE A 63 -17.28 7.30 -15.72
C ILE A 63 -18.44 7.19 -16.71
N ARG A 64 -19.46 6.36 -16.40
CA ARG A 64 -20.65 6.25 -17.27
C ARG A 64 -21.50 7.52 -17.23
N GLU A 65 -21.70 8.09 -16.05
CA GLU A 65 -22.41 9.36 -15.86
C GLU A 65 -21.70 10.51 -16.58
N GLU A 66 -20.37 10.61 -16.43
CA GLU A 66 -19.52 11.59 -17.13
C GLU A 66 -19.65 11.44 -18.65
N ARG A 67 -19.56 10.22 -19.18
CA ARG A 67 -19.76 9.96 -20.63
C ARG A 67 -21.16 10.33 -21.10
N LYS A 68 -22.20 10.04 -20.31
CA LYS A 68 -23.58 10.41 -20.64
C LYS A 68 -23.72 11.93 -20.71
N GLN A 69 -23.17 12.65 -19.73
CA GLN A 69 -23.18 14.11 -19.70
C GLN A 69 -22.39 14.73 -20.85
N GLU A 70 -21.22 14.17 -21.19
CA GLU A 70 -20.42 14.60 -22.35
C GLU A 70 -21.19 14.43 -23.66
N LEU A 71 -21.84 13.28 -23.84
CA LEU A 71 -22.67 13.01 -25.02
C LEU A 71 -23.87 13.96 -25.09
N GLU A 72 -24.57 14.17 -23.98
CA GLU A 72 -25.71 15.10 -23.91
C GLU A 72 -25.27 16.54 -24.20
N ALA A 73 -24.15 16.98 -23.62
CA ALA A 73 -23.57 18.29 -23.90
C ALA A 73 -23.18 18.43 -25.37
N HIS A 74 -22.61 17.38 -25.98
CA HIS A 74 -22.26 17.38 -27.39
C HIS A 74 -23.49 17.43 -28.30
N VAL A 75 -24.53 16.64 -28.02
CA VAL A 75 -25.81 16.69 -28.75
C VAL A 75 -26.44 18.07 -28.64
N ARG A 76 -26.47 18.66 -27.44
CA ARG A 76 -26.95 20.04 -27.24
C ARG A 76 -26.14 21.05 -28.05
N GLN A 77 -24.81 20.91 -28.11
CA GLN A 77 -23.95 21.79 -28.92
C GLN A 77 -24.21 21.65 -30.42
N VAL A 78 -24.38 20.41 -30.91
CA VAL A 78 -24.68 20.12 -32.32
C VAL A 78 -26.07 20.68 -32.68
N ASN A 79 -27.08 20.40 -31.86
CA ASN A 79 -28.43 20.93 -32.06
C ASN A 79 -28.46 22.46 -32.05
N ALA A 80 -27.71 23.10 -31.14
CA ALA A 80 -27.59 24.56 -31.09
C ALA A 80 -26.82 25.16 -32.28
N ALA A 81 -25.93 24.40 -32.93
CA ALA A 81 -25.26 24.83 -34.16
C ALA A 81 -26.16 24.67 -35.40
N ILE A 82 -27.05 23.67 -35.39
CA ILE A 82 -27.95 23.32 -36.51
C ILE A 82 -29.25 24.15 -36.47
N GLN A 83 -29.83 24.38 -35.28
CA GLN A 83 -31.04 25.20 -35.11
C GLN A 83 -31.00 26.58 -35.80
N PRO A 84 -29.94 27.40 -35.68
CA PRO A 84 -29.92 28.71 -36.34
C PRO A 84 -29.84 28.64 -37.87
N GLU A 85 -29.43 27.50 -38.45
CA GLU A 85 -29.53 27.27 -39.91
C GLU A 85 -30.95 26.81 -40.34
N LEU A 86 -31.67 26.08 -39.48
CA LEU A 86 -33.02 25.57 -39.76
C LEU A 86 -34.15 26.55 -39.44
N GLU A 87 -34.00 27.44 -38.45
CA GLU A 87 -34.98 28.50 -38.15
C GLU A 87 -35.10 29.53 -39.30
N GLY A 88 -34.21 29.47 -40.30
CA GLY A 88 -34.34 30.20 -41.56
C GLY A 88 -35.35 29.63 -42.57
N ASP A 89 -35.85 28.38 -42.39
CA ASP A 89 -36.70 27.69 -43.39
C ASP A 89 -37.93 26.95 -42.81
N GLY A 90 -38.41 27.36 -41.63
CA GLY A 90 -39.78 27.10 -41.18
C GLY A 90 -40.11 25.69 -40.67
N GLY A 91 -40.47 25.59 -39.39
CA GLY A 91 -41.11 24.39 -38.86
C GLY A 91 -41.01 24.27 -37.34
N ASP A 92 -42.10 24.66 -36.68
CA ASP A 92 -42.50 24.27 -35.33
C ASP A 92 -42.34 22.75 -35.14
N ASP A 93 -41.50 22.30 -34.21
CA ASP A 93 -41.45 20.90 -33.77
C ASP A 93 -41.17 20.84 -32.26
N GLU A 94 -42.27 20.71 -31.49
CA GLU A 94 -42.27 20.25 -30.11
C GLU A 94 -41.74 18.80 -30.06
N SER A 95 -40.43 18.64 -29.90
CA SER A 95 -39.85 17.34 -29.55
C SER A 95 -39.97 17.10 -28.05
N GLU A 96 -41.07 16.46 -27.67
CA GLU A 96 -41.41 15.91 -26.36
C GLU A 96 -40.29 14.98 -25.85
N ASP A 97 -39.59 15.41 -24.80
CA ASP A 97 -38.51 14.68 -24.12
C ASP A 97 -39.12 13.49 -23.35
N GLY A 98 -39.13 12.33 -24.00
CA GLY A 98 -39.60 11.06 -23.43
C GLY A 98 -38.61 10.50 -22.41
N GLU A 99 -38.73 10.98 -21.18
CA GLU A 99 -38.03 10.45 -20.01
C GLU A 99 -38.63 9.10 -19.58
N GLU A 100 -38.26 8.00 -20.24
CA GLU A 100 -38.56 6.65 -19.72
C GLU A 100 -37.43 6.17 -18.81
N ASP A 101 -37.54 6.58 -17.54
CA ASP A 101 -36.85 6.00 -16.38
C ASP A 101 -37.32 4.56 -16.18
N THR A 102 -36.59 3.59 -16.74
CA THR A 102 -36.70 2.17 -16.34
C THR A 102 -35.52 1.83 -15.42
N ASP A 103 -35.64 2.24 -14.16
CA ASP A 103 -34.94 1.62 -13.03
C ASP A 103 -35.70 0.35 -12.64
N GLU A 104 -35.40 -0.78 -13.30
CA GLU A 104 -35.74 -2.09 -12.74
C GLU A 104 -34.77 -3.16 -13.25
N GLY A 105 -33.97 -3.73 -12.34
CA GLY A 105 -33.10 -4.85 -12.70
C GLY A 105 -31.86 -5.04 -11.84
N GLY A 106 -32.03 -5.06 -10.52
CA GLY A 106 -31.08 -5.73 -9.66
C GLY A 106 -31.03 -7.23 -9.99
N SER A 107 -30.11 -7.65 -10.83
CA SER A 107 -29.78 -9.08 -10.97
C SER A 107 -28.47 -9.36 -10.24
N ALA A 108 -28.64 -10.09 -9.14
CA ALA A 108 -27.58 -10.84 -8.49
C ALA A 108 -26.86 -11.68 -9.56
N VAL A 109 -25.56 -11.47 -9.73
CA VAL A 109 -24.73 -12.40 -10.49
C VAL A 109 -24.55 -13.61 -9.59
N GLU A 110 -25.52 -14.51 -9.69
CA GLU A 110 -25.42 -15.90 -9.28
C GLU A 110 -24.43 -16.58 -10.23
N ASP A 111 -23.44 -17.24 -9.63
CA ASP A 111 -22.56 -18.17 -10.31
C ASP A 111 -23.41 -19.26 -11.00
N GLY A 112 -23.51 -19.20 -12.32
CA GLY A 112 -24.25 -20.15 -13.14
C GLY A 112 -23.46 -20.48 -14.40
N ASP A 113 -22.80 -21.63 -14.39
CA ASP A 113 -22.26 -22.32 -15.55
C ASP A 113 -23.31 -22.41 -16.66
N GLY A 114 -23.09 -21.68 -17.75
CA GLY A 114 -23.94 -21.63 -18.93
C GLY A 114 -23.10 -21.71 -20.19
N ASP A 115 -22.87 -22.95 -20.63
CA ASP A 115 -22.39 -23.34 -21.95
C ASP A 115 -23.17 -22.61 -23.06
N GLY A 116 -22.44 -21.83 -23.85
CA GLY A 116 -22.99 -20.98 -24.90
C GLY A 116 -21.85 -20.48 -25.78
N ALA A 117 -21.19 -21.42 -26.46
CA ALA A 117 -20.06 -21.19 -27.34
C ALA A 117 -20.41 -20.30 -28.55
N ALA A 118 -20.34 -18.98 -28.37
CA ALA A 118 -20.01 -18.08 -29.46
C ALA A 118 -18.49 -17.97 -29.51
N VAL A 119 -17.87 -18.71 -30.43
CA VAL A 119 -16.44 -18.61 -30.75
C VAL A 119 -16.19 -17.22 -31.32
N VAL A 120 -15.89 -16.27 -30.45
CA VAL A 120 -15.25 -15.01 -30.82
C VAL A 120 -13.78 -15.37 -31.01
N GLU A 121 -13.32 -15.41 -32.26
CA GLU A 121 -11.89 -15.55 -32.55
C GLU A 121 -11.12 -14.48 -31.78
N PRO A 122 -10.07 -14.84 -31.03
CA PRO A 122 -9.20 -13.86 -30.41
C PRO A 122 -8.46 -13.14 -31.53
N VAL A 123 -8.93 -11.94 -31.89
CA VAL A 123 -8.12 -11.03 -32.69
C VAL A 123 -7.03 -10.51 -31.76
N ASP A 124 -5.86 -11.14 -31.84
CA ASP A 124 -4.62 -10.67 -31.21
C ASP A 124 -4.24 -9.32 -31.83
N HIS A 125 -4.84 -8.24 -31.33
CA HIS A 125 -4.45 -6.89 -31.67
C HIS A 125 -3.16 -6.54 -30.93
N GLU A 126 -2.01 -6.85 -31.53
CA GLU A 126 -0.72 -6.26 -31.14
C GLU A 126 -0.72 -4.77 -31.53
N ALA A 127 -1.05 -3.91 -30.57
CA ALA A 127 -0.83 -2.47 -30.71
C ALA A 127 0.62 -2.15 -30.28
N GLU A 128 1.52 -2.08 -31.25
CA GLU A 128 2.88 -1.59 -31.04
C GLU A 128 2.85 -0.08 -30.76
N TYR A 129 2.99 0.30 -29.48
CA TYR A 129 3.30 1.68 -29.10
C TYR A 129 4.81 1.89 -29.18
N VAL A 130 5.26 2.57 -30.23
CA VAL A 130 6.65 3.02 -30.32
C VAL A 130 6.80 4.29 -29.48
N ASP A 131 7.23 4.14 -28.23
CA ASP A 131 7.72 5.26 -27.41
C ASP A 131 9.14 5.57 -27.92
N GLU A 132 9.26 6.46 -28.91
CA GLU A 132 10.50 6.78 -29.66
C GLU A 132 11.66 7.37 -28.80
N ASP A 133 11.47 7.55 -27.49
CA ASP A 133 12.42 8.28 -26.62
C ASP A 133 13.02 7.48 -25.45
N LYS A 134 12.97 6.13 -25.46
CA LYS A 134 13.64 5.30 -24.42
C LYS A 134 14.51 4.21 -25.02
N TYR A 135 15.74 4.54 -25.39
CA TYR A 135 16.76 3.54 -25.67
C TYR A 135 17.26 2.90 -24.36
N THR A 136 16.75 1.71 -24.03
CA THR A 136 17.42 0.78 -23.11
C THR A 136 18.18 -0.24 -23.94
N SER A 137 19.52 -0.17 -23.94
CA SER A 137 20.32 -1.22 -24.59
C SER A 137 20.32 -2.48 -23.72
N VAL A 138 19.84 -3.59 -24.28
CA VAL A 138 19.95 -4.92 -23.69
C VAL A 138 21.24 -5.55 -24.22
N VAL A 139 22.20 -5.83 -23.34
CA VAL A 139 23.42 -6.58 -23.67
C VAL A 139 23.13 -8.06 -23.43
N VAL A 140 23.16 -8.87 -24.50
CA VAL A 140 23.03 -10.32 -24.42
C VAL A 140 24.44 -10.91 -24.37
N GLU A 141 24.83 -11.38 -23.19
CA GLU A 141 26.07 -12.15 -23.00
C GLU A 141 25.75 -13.65 -23.09
N GLU A 142 26.57 -14.39 -23.84
CA GLU A 142 26.46 -15.85 -23.95
C GLU A 142 26.82 -16.50 -22.60
N MET A 143 25.82 -17.01 -21.87
CA MET A 143 26.06 -17.80 -20.67
C MET A 143 26.47 -19.23 -21.05
N ASP A 144 27.65 -19.64 -20.60
CA ASP A 144 28.14 -21.01 -20.73
C ASP A 144 27.26 -21.94 -19.86
N VAL A 145 26.51 -22.86 -20.50
CA VAL A 145 25.56 -23.80 -19.87
C VAL A 145 26.23 -24.87 -19.01
N SER A 146 27.55 -24.82 -18.89
CA SER A 146 28.34 -25.63 -17.97
C SER A 146 27.91 -25.40 -16.51
N ARG A 147 27.93 -26.47 -15.69
CA ARG A 147 27.49 -26.46 -14.27
C ARG A 147 28.19 -25.40 -13.40
N GLU A 148 29.35 -24.91 -13.83
CA GLU A 148 30.13 -23.86 -13.17
C GLU A 148 29.71 -22.44 -13.62
N GLY A 149 29.32 -22.25 -14.88
CA GLY A 149 28.82 -20.96 -15.40
C GLY A 149 27.49 -20.53 -14.77
N LEU A 150 26.59 -21.49 -14.54
CA LEU A 150 25.30 -21.23 -13.88
C LEU A 150 25.44 -20.95 -12.36
N ARG A 151 26.56 -21.37 -11.74
CA ARG A 151 26.80 -21.16 -10.30
C ARG A 151 27.45 -19.82 -10.00
N LYS A 152 28.28 -19.30 -10.91
CA LYS A 152 28.97 -18.02 -10.74
C LYS A 152 28.02 -16.85 -10.55
N THR A 153 26.85 -16.86 -11.20
CA THR A 153 25.81 -15.82 -11.01
C THR A 153 25.10 -15.88 -9.66
N HIS A 154 25.13 -17.03 -8.98
CA HIS A 154 24.43 -17.26 -7.73
C HIS A 154 25.35 -17.22 -6.49
N ASP A 155 26.65 -17.44 -6.67
CA ASP A 155 27.66 -17.46 -5.59
C ASP A 155 28.17 -16.05 -5.22
N ASP A 156 28.20 -15.09 -6.17
CA ASP A 156 28.41 -13.66 -5.86
C ASP A 156 27.28 -13.04 -5.00
N ALA A 157 26.12 -13.71 -4.94
CA ALA A 157 24.97 -13.31 -4.11
C ALA A 157 24.91 -14.02 -2.74
N LYS A 158 25.76 -15.04 -2.47
CA LYS A 158 25.62 -15.89 -1.27
C LYS A 158 26.89 -16.23 -0.49
N GLU A 159 28.08 -15.78 -0.89
CA GLU A 159 29.24 -15.82 -0.01
C GLU A 159 29.21 -14.70 1.06
N GLN A 160 28.39 -14.86 2.10
CA GLN A 160 28.67 -14.37 3.47
C GLN A 160 27.60 -14.81 4.48
N SER A 161 27.24 -16.09 4.49
CA SER A 161 26.66 -16.67 5.70
C SER A 161 26.92 -18.17 5.75
N GLN A 162 27.82 -18.59 6.64
CA GLN A 162 27.56 -19.48 7.78
C GLN A 162 28.89 -20.02 8.32
N GLY A 163 29.03 -19.98 9.64
CA GLY A 163 30.16 -20.53 10.38
C GLY A 163 29.92 -20.38 11.88
N ARG A 164 29.27 -21.38 12.48
CA ARG A 164 28.97 -21.51 13.92
C ARG A 164 30.19 -22.10 14.65
N PRO A 165 30.41 -21.78 15.94
CA PRO A 165 30.50 -22.86 16.94
C PRO A 165 29.82 -22.52 18.29
N GLN A 166 29.72 -23.55 19.15
CA GLN A 166 29.01 -23.60 20.44
C GLN A 166 29.89 -23.22 21.66
N ASP A 167 29.17 -22.99 22.79
CA ASP A 167 29.46 -23.35 24.19
C ASP A 167 30.06 -22.33 25.22
N LYS A 168 29.15 -21.84 26.10
CA LYS A 168 29.15 -21.77 27.61
C LYS A 168 30.26 -20.99 28.39
N PRO A 169 30.13 -20.75 29.74
CA PRO A 169 29.64 -19.50 30.33
C PRO A 169 30.65 -18.88 31.36
N ARG A 170 30.21 -17.88 32.16
CA ARG A 170 30.87 -17.19 33.33
C ARG A 170 31.31 -15.75 32.98
N GLN A 171 31.23 -14.73 33.83
CA GLN A 171 31.07 -14.63 35.28
C GLN A 171 30.65 -13.19 35.64
N ASN A 172 30.06 -13.02 36.82
CA ASN A 172 29.75 -11.75 37.47
C ASN A 172 30.98 -10.85 37.60
N GLY A 173 30.80 -9.54 37.39
CA GLY A 173 31.76 -8.49 37.70
C GLY A 173 31.03 -7.24 38.17
N THR A 174 30.83 -7.15 39.48
CA THR A 174 30.51 -5.89 40.18
C THR A 174 31.65 -4.90 39.97
N GLY A 175 31.34 -3.75 39.38
CA GLY A 175 32.29 -2.65 39.19
C GLY A 175 31.60 -1.31 39.46
N VAL A 176 31.66 -0.89 40.72
CA VAL A 176 31.31 0.47 41.15
C VAL A 176 32.39 1.41 40.60
N ALA A 177 32.03 2.39 39.77
CA ALA A 177 32.94 3.43 39.35
C ALA A 177 32.22 4.80 39.30
N SER A 178 32.43 5.52 40.39
CA SER A 178 32.54 6.97 40.57
C SER A 178 32.11 7.91 39.43
N LYS A 179 31.19 8.81 39.78
CA LYS A 179 30.98 10.11 39.12
C LYS A 179 32.24 10.98 39.25
N PRO A 180 32.67 11.70 38.20
CA PRO A 180 33.46 12.92 38.39
C PRO A 180 32.52 14.14 38.46
N ALA A 181 32.70 14.95 39.50
CA ALA A 181 32.11 16.29 39.60
C ALA A 181 32.74 17.23 38.54
N PRO A 182 31.98 18.18 37.96
CA PRO A 182 32.54 19.14 37.02
C PRO A 182 33.26 20.27 37.76
N THR A 183 34.53 20.47 37.42
CA THR A 183 35.32 21.63 37.83
C THR A 183 34.89 22.88 37.07
N HIS A 184 34.80 23.98 37.81
CA HIS A 184 34.40 25.29 37.34
C HIS A 184 35.44 25.89 36.37
N GLY A 185 34.95 26.60 35.34
CA GLY A 185 35.63 27.76 34.77
C GLY A 185 36.47 27.53 33.52
N LYS A 186 35.85 27.72 32.34
CA LYS A 186 36.39 28.57 31.26
C LYS A 186 35.24 29.19 30.47
N ALA A 187 35.19 30.52 30.46
CA ALA A 187 34.36 31.29 29.55
C ALA A 187 34.83 31.02 28.11
N ARG A 188 33.89 30.73 27.21
CA ARG A 188 34.11 30.82 25.77
C ARG A 188 32.97 31.61 25.16
N ASP A 189 33.38 32.69 24.54
CA ASP A 189 32.58 33.71 23.90
C ASP A 189 31.68 33.14 22.78
N GLY A 190 30.47 33.71 22.70
CA GLY A 190 29.78 34.05 21.46
C GLY A 190 29.71 33.01 20.34
N ALA A 191 28.84 32.01 20.47
CA ALA A 191 28.02 31.53 19.36
C ALA A 191 26.80 30.81 19.90
N LEU A 192 25.62 31.24 19.47
CA LEU A 192 24.27 30.73 19.81
C LEU A 192 24.07 29.25 19.40
N LYS A 193 24.85 28.32 19.96
CA LYS A 193 24.58 26.90 19.82
C LYS A 193 23.53 26.56 20.87
N ALA A 194 22.26 26.69 20.47
CA ALA A 194 21.13 26.22 21.25
C ALA A 194 21.45 24.83 21.82
N LYS A 195 21.47 24.71 23.15
CA LYS A 195 21.74 23.45 23.84
C LYS A 195 20.80 22.40 23.26
N LYS A 196 21.34 21.39 22.57
CA LYS A 196 20.53 20.33 21.95
C LYS A 196 19.70 19.68 23.04
N LYS A 197 18.38 19.87 22.98
CA LYS A 197 17.45 19.27 23.95
C LYS A 197 17.73 17.76 23.98
N ARG A 198 17.87 17.20 25.19
CA ARG A 198 18.05 15.76 25.36
C ARG A 198 16.92 15.06 24.61
N LYS A 199 17.27 14.22 23.63
CA LYS A 199 16.27 13.43 22.91
C LYS A 199 15.52 12.63 23.96
N LYS A 200 14.21 12.87 24.10
CA LYS A 200 13.37 12.00 24.92
C LYS A 200 13.53 10.61 24.31
N PHE A 201 13.99 9.65 25.10
CA PHE A 201 14.05 8.28 24.65
C PHE A 201 12.61 7.87 24.32
N ARG A 202 12.35 7.74 23.03
CA ARG A 202 11.12 7.15 22.52
C ARG A 202 11.58 6.10 21.55
N TYR A 203 10.93 4.96 21.58
CA TYR A 203 11.15 3.95 20.57
C TYR A 203 10.87 4.60 19.21
N GLU A 204 11.85 4.53 18.33
CA GLU A 204 11.69 4.91 16.93
C GLU A 204 10.47 4.18 16.37
N ASN A 205 9.66 4.90 15.60
CA ASN A 205 8.55 4.28 14.88
C ASN A 205 9.12 3.24 13.89
N LYS A 206 8.30 2.28 13.43
CA LYS A 206 8.75 1.19 12.56
C LYS A 206 9.46 1.70 11.29
N ALA A 207 8.98 2.80 10.71
CA ALA A 207 9.60 3.44 9.55
C ALA A 207 10.96 4.08 9.90
N GLU A 208 11.04 4.81 11.01
CA GLU A 208 12.28 5.43 11.49
C GLU A 208 13.34 4.36 11.81
N ARG A 209 12.94 3.27 12.46
CA ARG A 209 13.81 2.11 12.76
C ARG A 209 14.39 1.44 11.52
N LYS A 210 13.60 1.40 10.43
CA LYS A 210 14.10 0.87 9.15
C LYS A 210 15.14 1.80 8.55
N ALA A 211 14.85 3.11 8.52
CA ALA A 211 15.77 4.11 8.00
C ALA A 211 17.08 4.19 8.81
N THR A 212 17.04 4.05 10.14
CA THR A 212 18.25 3.99 10.97
C THR A 212 19.07 2.73 10.70
N ARG A 213 18.41 1.57 10.60
CA ARG A 213 19.06 0.31 10.24
C ARG A 213 19.75 0.36 8.86
N GLU A 214 19.12 0.97 7.87
CA GLU A 214 19.71 1.15 6.54
C GLU A 214 20.94 2.06 6.58
N LYS A 215 20.86 3.18 7.33
CA LYS A 215 21.99 4.10 7.54
C LYS A 215 23.15 3.44 8.29
N GLU A 216 22.88 2.58 9.25
CA GLU A 216 23.92 1.81 9.94
C GLU A 216 24.57 0.79 9.00
N ARG A 217 23.77 0.06 8.22
CA ARG A 217 24.28 -0.90 7.23
C ARG A 217 25.18 -0.24 6.19
N SER A 218 24.77 0.91 5.65
CA SER A 218 25.58 1.62 4.66
C SER A 218 26.89 2.13 5.24
N LYS A 219 26.88 2.70 6.45
CA LYS A 219 28.10 3.13 7.16
C LYS A 219 29.04 1.96 7.46
N ASN A 220 28.52 0.85 7.96
CA ASN A 220 29.33 -0.33 8.24
C ASN A 220 29.92 -0.91 6.95
N ARG A 221 29.16 -0.91 5.85
CA ARG A 221 29.66 -1.33 4.53
C ARG A 221 30.78 -0.42 4.03
N GLN A 222 30.64 0.90 4.18
CA GLN A 222 31.69 1.87 3.80
C GLN A 222 32.95 1.69 4.66
N GLN A 223 32.80 1.53 5.97
CA GLN A 223 33.93 1.27 6.86
C GLN A 223 34.62 -0.06 6.55
N ALA A 224 33.86 -1.11 6.25
CA ALA A 224 34.42 -2.41 5.83
C ALA A 224 35.19 -2.29 4.51
N LYS A 225 34.65 -1.56 3.52
CA LYS A 225 35.35 -1.27 2.27
C LYS A 225 36.66 -0.50 2.51
N ALA A 226 36.64 0.53 3.35
CA ALA A 226 37.83 1.30 3.69
C ALA A 226 38.91 0.47 4.40
N ARG A 227 38.52 -0.53 5.21
CA ARG A 227 39.45 -1.48 5.83
C ARG A 227 40.03 -2.49 4.85
N ARG A 228 39.26 -2.89 3.82
CA ARG A 228 39.72 -3.83 2.78
C ARG A 228 40.61 -3.16 1.73
N ALA A 229 40.50 -1.84 1.57
CA ALA A 229 41.28 -1.05 0.62
C ALA A 229 42.65 -0.59 1.17
N LYS A 230 42.99 -0.96 2.40
CA LYS A 230 44.23 -0.60 3.09
C LYS A 230 45.03 -1.86 3.35
#